data_AF-A0A9D4SYN8-F1
#
_entry.id   AF-A0A9D4SYN8-F1
#
_cell.length_a   1.000
_cell.length_b   1.000
_cell.length_c   1.000
_cell.angle_alpha   90.00
_cell.angle_beta   90.00
_cell.angle_gamma   90.00
#
_symmetry.space_group_name_H-M   'P 1'
#
loop_
_entity.id
_entity.type
_entity.pdbx_description
1 polymer ?
#
loop_
_entity_poly.entity_id
_entity_poly.type
_entity_poly.pdbx_seq_one_letter_code
_entity_poly.pdbx_strand_id
1 'polypeptide(L)'
;MWSFGILLWEIYSFGRVPYPRIPLADVVRHVSKGYRMESPEGCPSDVYELMRAAWQEEPQERPTFAQVLRKLQGLKLEAQHAI
;
A
#
# COMPACT_ATOMS: atom_id res chain seq x y z
N MET A 1 -6.21 6.30 6.32
CA MET A 1 -5.21 6.10 5.25
C MET A 1 -4.55 4.72 5.34
N TRP A 2 -4.06 4.29 6.51
CA TRP A 2 -3.47 2.95 6.70
C TRP A 2 -4.26 1.80 6.05
N SER A 3 -5.54 1.66 6.40
CA SER A 3 -6.41 0.60 5.86
C SER A 3 -6.58 0.67 4.35
N PHE A 4 -6.47 1.87 3.75
CA PHE A 4 -6.48 2.00 2.30
C PHE A 4 -5.19 1.45 1.66
N GLY A 5 -4.04 1.63 2.31
CA GLY A 5 -2.80 0.96 1.89
C GLY A 5 -2.92 -0.57 1.96
N ILE A 6 -3.59 -1.09 2.99
CA ILE A 6 -3.91 -2.53 3.08
C ILE A 6 -4.82 -2.96 1.93
N LEU A 7 -5.88 -2.19 1.65
CA LEU A 7 -6.78 -2.46 0.53
C LEU A 7 -6.05 -2.48 -0.83
N LEU A 8 -5.14 -1.53 -1.07
CA LEU A 8 -4.32 -1.54 -2.28
C LEU A 8 -3.48 -2.82 -2.36
N TRP A 9 -2.86 -3.24 -1.25
CA TRP A 9 -2.12 -4.49 -1.20
C TRP A 9 -3.01 -5.71 -1.49
N GLU A 10 -4.23 -5.74 -0.95
CA GLU A 10 -5.23 -6.80 -1.22
C GLU A 10 -5.61 -6.83 -2.71
N ILE A 11 -5.86 -5.68 -3.34
CA ILE A 11 -6.17 -5.59 -4.76
C ILE A 11 -5.03 -6.16 -5.62
N TYR A 12 -3.80 -5.70 -5.40
CA TYR A 12 -2.64 -6.13 -6.20
C TYR A 12 -2.15 -7.54 -5.88
N SER A 13 -2.53 -8.10 -4.74
CA SER A 13 -2.25 -9.49 -4.40
C SER A 13 -3.35 -10.45 -4.83
N PHE A 14 -4.35 -9.97 -5.60
CA PHE A 14 -5.53 -10.74 -6.03
C PHE A 14 -6.35 -11.31 -4.86
N GLY A 15 -6.52 -10.50 -3.81
CA GLY A 15 -7.35 -10.82 -2.65
C GLY A 15 -6.69 -11.75 -1.63
N ARG A 16 -5.36 -11.83 -1.60
CA ARG A 16 -4.65 -12.57 -0.54
C ARG A 16 -4.89 -11.92 0.82
N VAL A 17 -4.79 -12.73 1.87
CA VAL A 17 -4.90 -12.26 3.25
C VAL A 17 -3.68 -11.38 3.60
N PRO A 18 -3.89 -10.15 4.12
CA PRO A 18 -2.81 -9.28 4.58
C PRO A 18 -1.94 -9.94 5.65
N TYR A 19 -0.69 -9.47 5.74
CA TYR A 19 0.33 -9.97 6.68
C TYR A 19 0.56 -11.48 6.55
N PRO A 20 0.93 -11.97 5.35
CA PRO A 20 1.08 -13.40 5.11
C PRO A 20 2.10 -14.00 6.08
N ARG A 21 1.76 -15.18 6.63
CA ARG A 21 2.58 -15.93 7.59
C ARG A 21 2.76 -15.26 8.96
N ILE A 22 2.04 -14.17 9.26
CA ILE A 22 2.01 -13.55 10.58
C ILE A 22 0.65 -13.86 11.23
N PRO A 23 0.61 -14.51 12.39
CA PRO A 23 -0.64 -14.67 13.14
C PRO A 23 -1.27 -13.30 13.46
N LEU A 24 -2.59 -13.18 13.34
CA LEU A 24 -3.30 -11.91 13.55
C LEU A 24 -2.96 -11.24 14.90
N ALA A 25 -2.80 -12.05 15.95
CA ALA A 25 -2.43 -11.60 17.29
C ALA A 25 -1.03 -10.93 17.35
N ASP A 26 -0.14 -11.29 16.44
CA ASP A 26 1.25 -10.78 16.39
C ASP A 26 1.43 -9.60 15.42
N VAL A 27 0.43 -9.30 14.57
CA VAL A 27 0.53 -8.27 13.52
C VAL A 27 0.91 -6.92 14.12
N VAL A 28 0.20 -6.47 15.15
CA VAL A 28 0.46 -5.17 15.80
C VAL A 28 1.90 -5.10 16.31
N ARG A 29 2.38 -6.18 16.96
CA ARG A 29 3.75 -6.25 17.47
C ARG A 29 4.80 -6.12 16.36
N HIS A 30 4.58 -6.77 15.22
CA HIS A 30 5.51 -6.65 14.09
C HIS A 30 5.48 -5.26 13.46
N VAL A 31 4.29 -4.71 13.25
CA VAL A 31 4.11 -3.36 12.68
C VAL A 31 4.79 -2.30 13.55
N SER A 32 4.62 -2.36 14.88
CA SER A 32 5.27 -1.45 15.83
C SER A 32 6.80 -1.59 15.86
N LYS A 33 7.35 -2.72 15.40
CA LYS A 33 8.80 -2.91 15.22
C LYS A 33 9.30 -2.43 13.84
N GLY A 34 8.45 -1.78 13.06
CA GLY A 34 8.78 -1.24 11.75
C GLY A 34 8.53 -2.22 10.59
N TYR A 35 7.94 -3.39 10.83
CA TYR A 35 7.56 -4.29 9.73
C TYR A 35 6.54 -3.61 8.82
N ARG A 36 6.73 -3.77 7.50
CA ARG A 36 5.76 -3.41 6.46
C ARG A 36 5.71 -4.56 5.46
N MET A 37 4.55 -4.81 4.88
CA MET A 37 4.39 -5.89 3.90
C MET A 37 5.24 -5.64 2.67
N GLU A 38 5.79 -6.72 2.11
CA GLU A 38 6.48 -6.71 0.82
C GLU A 38 5.51 -6.36 -0.32
N SER A 39 6.06 -5.86 -1.43
CA SER A 39 5.28 -5.58 -2.63
C SER A 39 4.67 -6.88 -3.18
N PRO A 40 3.37 -6.90 -3.53
CA PRO A 40 2.79 -8.03 -4.26
C PRO A 40 3.51 -8.26 -5.60
N GLU A 41 3.51 -9.51 -6.05
CA GLU A 41 4.08 -9.88 -7.35
C GLU A 41 3.35 -9.15 -8.48
N GLY A 42 4.10 -8.53 -9.40
CA GLY A 42 3.54 -7.74 -10.51
C GLY A 42 2.94 -6.39 -10.11
N CYS A 43 3.06 -5.97 -8.84
CA CYS A 43 2.62 -4.64 -8.41
C CYS A 43 3.58 -3.56 -8.93
N PRO A 44 3.09 -2.52 -9.63
CA PRO A 44 3.92 -1.39 -10.07
C PRO A 44 4.58 -0.70 -8.87
N SER A 45 5.85 -0.29 -9.03
CA SER A 45 6.64 0.36 -7.97
C SER A 45 5.92 1.56 -7.37
N ASP A 46 5.32 2.40 -8.20
CA ASP A 46 4.69 3.66 -7.76
C ASP A 46 3.44 3.41 -6.91
N VAL A 47 2.74 2.31 -7.16
CA VAL A 47 1.61 1.88 -6.34
C VAL A 47 2.11 1.33 -5.01
N TYR A 48 3.20 0.55 -5.01
CA TYR A 48 3.80 0.10 -3.75
C TYR A 48 4.35 1.27 -2.91
N GLU A 49 4.91 2.30 -3.53
CA GLU A 49 5.30 3.53 -2.85
C GLU A 49 4.10 4.24 -2.19
N LEU A 50 2.94 4.26 -2.86
CA LEU A 50 1.69 4.74 -2.27
C LEU A 50 1.28 3.93 -1.04
N MET A 51 1.40 2.59 -1.10
CA MET A 51 1.14 1.72 0.07
C MET A 51 2.10 2.06 1.22
N ARG A 52 3.40 2.19 0.94
CA ARG A 52 4.42 2.54 1.93
C ARG A 52 4.17 3.91 2.55
N ALA A 53 3.77 4.90 1.76
CA ALA A 53 3.38 6.22 2.26
C ALA A 53 2.13 6.16 3.15
N ALA A 54 1.14 5.33 2.78
CA ALA A 54 -0.05 5.11 3.61
C ALA A 54 0.26 4.43 4.95
N TRP A 55 1.36 3.67 5.04
CA TRP A 55 1.83 2.98 6.24
C TRP A 55 2.94 3.70 7.01
N GLN A 56 3.08 5.02 6.84
CA GLN A 56 3.96 5.78 7.72
C GLN A 56 3.50 5.65 9.18
N GLU A 57 4.47 5.50 10.08
CA GLU A 57 4.19 5.37 11.52
C GLU A 57 3.43 6.58 12.02
N GLU A 58 3.98 7.75 11.70
CA GLU A 58 3.43 9.03 12.08
C GLU A 58 2.22 9.40 11.20
N PRO A 59 1.01 9.63 11.77
CA PRO A 59 -0.20 9.88 10.99
C PRO A 59 -0.14 11.07 10.03
N GLN A 60 0.55 12.16 10.37
CA GLN A 60 0.68 13.35 9.52
C GLN A 60 1.58 13.16 8.30
N GLU A 61 2.48 12.17 8.34
CA GLU A 61 3.32 11.81 7.18
C GLU A 61 2.53 11.00 6.14
N ARG A 62 1.32 10.51 6.50
CA ARG A 62 0.48 9.75 5.58
C ARG A 62 -0.22 10.70 4.61
N PRO A 63 -0.32 10.34 3.33
CA PRO A 63 -1.00 11.18 2.35
C PRO A 63 -2.49 11.29 2.65
N THR A 64 -3.08 12.40 2.22
CA THR A 64 -4.53 12.58 2.14
C THR A 64 -5.11 11.81 0.95
N PHE A 65 -6.40 11.50 0.97
CA PHE A 65 -7.07 10.89 -0.18
C PHE A 65 -6.95 11.73 -1.46
N ALA A 66 -6.95 13.06 -1.34
CA ALA A 66 -6.75 13.94 -2.50
C ALA A 66 -5.35 13.82 -3.11
N GLN A 67 -4.31 13.62 -2.30
CA GLN A 67 -2.96 13.35 -2.79
C GLN A 67 -2.86 11.97 -3.46
N VAL A 68 -3.47 10.94 -2.85
CA VAL A 68 -3.49 9.59 -3.41
C VAL A 68 -4.25 9.54 -4.74
N LEU A 69 -5.42 10.17 -4.81
CA LEU A 69 -6.21 10.24 -6.04
C LEU A 69 -5.42 10.89 -7.19
N ARG A 70 -4.75 12.02 -6.92
CA ARG A 70 -3.90 12.69 -7.92
C ARG A 70 -2.77 11.79 -8.42
N LYS A 71 -2.09 11.08 -7.51
CA LYS A 71 -1.04 10.12 -7.89
C LYS A 71 -1.60 8.98 -8.76
N LEU A 72 -2.70 8.36 -8.35
CA LEU A 72 -3.34 7.27 -9.11
C LEU A 72 -3.84 7.73 -10.49
N GLN A 73 -4.36 8.95 -10.59
CA GLN A 73 -4.73 9.55 -11.87
C GLN A 73 -3.51 9.71 -12.78
N GLY A 74 -2.39 10.22 -12.26
CA GLY A 74 -1.13 10.32 -13.02
C GLY A 74 -0.68 8.98 -13.60
N LEU A 75 -0.64 7.93 -12.75
CA LEU A 75 -0.26 6.58 -13.18
C LEU A 75 -1.20 6.01 -14.25
N LYS A 76 -2.51 6.29 -14.16
CA LYS A 76 -3.47 5.89 -15.18
C LYS A 76 -3.15 6.55 -16.52
N LEU A 77 -2.83 7.84 -16.53
CA LEU A 77 -2.49 8.53 -17.77
C LEU A 77 -1.22 7.94 -18.39
N GLU A 78 -0.18 7.65 -17.61
CA GLU A 78 1.06 7.04 -18.12
C GLU A 78 0.80 5.65 -18.73
N ALA A 79 0.03 4.81 -18.05
CA ALA A 79 -0.34 3.48 -18.55
C ALA A 79 -1.15 3.55 -19.86
N GLN A 80 -1.93 4.62 -20.09
CA GLN A 80 -2.70 4.80 -21.31
C GLN A 80 -1.87 5.30 -22.50
N HIS A 81 -0.72 5.92 -22.27
CA HIS A 81 0.19 6.38 -23.34
C HIS A 81 1.30 5.36 -23.67
N ALA A 82 1.43 4.30 -22.87
CA ALA A 82 2.39 3.21 -23.08
C ALA A 82 1.85 2.08 -23.98
N ILE A 83 0.67 2.27 -24.60
CA ILE A 83 -0.01 1.33 -25.51
C ILE A 83 -0.14 1.97 -26.89
#